data_AF-A0A5B7C9X1-F1
#
_entry.id   AF-A0A5B7C9X1-F1
#
_cell.length_a   1.000
_cell.length_b   1.000
_cell.length_c   1.000
_cell.angle_alpha   90.00
_cell.angle_beta   90.00
_cell.angle_gamma   90.00
#
_symmetry.space_group_name_H-M   'P 1'
#
loop_
_entity.id
_entity.type
_entity.pdbx_description
1 polymer ?
#
loop_
_entity_poly.entity_id
_entity_poly.type
_entity_poly.pdbx_seq_one_letter_code
_entity_poly.pdbx_strand_id
1 'polypeptide(L)'
;FICLYGGEDIEWIRKFTTAAGAVAKAAGISLGMVYVGKSNPKERVQWNISTINVEKLSHCLQDLTSIWYFWFRIESMWQSKMQLGKTVENDPVMQEIMTMLSFDGSDGGWAVLSRESTDITKAKGVTFLKCLSEYDLWKDHVQPKGFIP
;
A
#
# COMPACT_ATOMS: atom_id res chain seq x y z
N PHE A 1 11.62 -1.07 5.88
CA PHE A 1 10.59 -1.10 4.83
C PHE A 1 9.31 -0.50 5.36
N ILE A 2 8.60 0.27 4.53
CA ILE A 2 7.29 0.83 4.84
C ILE A 2 6.31 0.28 3.81
N CYS A 3 5.19 -0.27 4.27
CA CYS A 3 4.10 -0.71 3.41
C CYS A 3 2.86 0.15 3.67
N LEU A 4 2.46 0.92 2.68
CA LEU A 4 1.16 1.57 2.65
C LEU A 4 0.16 0.61 2.02
N TYR A 5 -1.02 0.49 2.60
CA TYR A 5 -2.07 -0.35 2.03
C TYR A 5 -3.46 0.23 2.30
N GLY A 6 -4.43 -0.17 1.49
CA GLY A 6 -5.80 0.30 1.57
C GLY A 6 -6.79 -0.71 0.99
N GLY A 7 -8.06 -0.32 1.00
CA GLY A 7 -9.19 -1.17 0.63
C GLY A 7 -10.17 -1.38 1.78
N GLU A 8 -11.36 -1.89 1.47
CA GLU A 8 -12.46 -1.98 2.45
C GLU A 8 -12.73 -3.42 2.94
N ASP A 9 -12.11 -4.42 2.33
CA ASP A 9 -12.26 -5.83 2.70
C ASP A 9 -11.38 -6.18 3.90
N ILE A 10 -11.99 -6.31 5.08
CA ILE A 10 -11.29 -6.65 6.31
C ILE A 10 -10.67 -8.06 6.29
N GLU A 11 -11.29 -9.01 5.60
CA GLU A 11 -10.78 -10.37 5.50
C GLU A 11 -9.50 -10.38 4.67
N TRP A 12 -9.49 -9.60 3.58
CA TRP A 12 -8.27 -9.35 2.84
C TRP A 12 -7.21 -8.64 3.70
N ILE A 13 -7.57 -7.60 4.46
CA ILE A 13 -6.63 -6.87 5.33
C ILE A 13 -5.98 -7.82 6.33
N ARG A 14 -6.76 -8.65 7.05
CA ARG A 14 -6.24 -9.63 8.01
C ARG A 14 -5.26 -10.62 7.37
N LYS A 15 -5.64 -11.18 6.21
CA LYS A 15 -4.79 -12.12 5.47
C LYS A 15 -3.50 -11.45 5.01
N PHE A 16 -3.61 -10.23 4.49
CA PHE A 16 -2.49 -9.45 3.99
C PHE A 16 -1.49 -9.11 5.08
N THR A 17 -1.93 -8.50 6.19
CA THR A 17 -1.02 -8.09 7.27
C THR A 17 -0.35 -9.29 7.93
N THR A 18 -1.09 -10.40 8.10
CA THR A 18 -0.54 -11.66 8.63
C THR A 18 0.53 -12.23 7.69
N ALA A 19 0.24 -12.34 6.39
CA ALA A 19 1.18 -12.87 5.41
C ALA A 19 2.42 -11.97 5.28
N ALA A 20 2.23 -10.65 5.20
CA ALA A 20 3.31 -9.68 5.10
C ALA A 20 4.22 -9.72 6.34
N GLY A 21 3.64 -9.80 7.54
CA GLY A 21 4.40 -9.95 8.78
C GLY A 21 5.18 -11.26 8.86
N ALA A 22 4.58 -12.38 8.43
CA ALA A 22 5.24 -13.68 8.39
C ALA A 22 6.43 -13.69 7.41
N VAL A 23 6.23 -13.17 6.20
CA VAL A 23 7.29 -13.02 5.19
C VAL A 23 8.38 -12.09 5.69
N ALA A 24 8.02 -10.95 6.31
CA ALA A 24 9.00 -10.01 6.84
C ALA A 24 9.90 -10.66 7.90
N LYS A 25 9.30 -11.41 8.82
CA LYS A 25 10.03 -12.18 9.83
C LYS A 25 10.95 -13.24 9.19
N ALA A 26 10.45 -13.98 8.21
CA ALA A 26 11.22 -15.02 7.52
C ALA A 26 12.38 -14.44 6.68
N ALA A 27 12.19 -13.26 6.09
CA ALA A 27 13.22 -12.54 5.34
C ALA A 27 14.19 -11.74 6.23
N GLY A 28 13.94 -11.68 7.54
CA GLY A 28 14.76 -10.88 8.47
C GLY A 28 14.65 -9.36 8.25
N ILE A 29 13.55 -8.87 7.69
CA ILE A 29 13.35 -7.45 7.40
C ILE A 29 12.50 -6.76 8.47
N SER A 30 12.83 -5.51 8.76
CA SER A 30 11.96 -4.63 9.56
C SER A 30 10.89 -4.00 8.66
N LEU A 31 9.63 -4.38 8.88
CA LEU A 31 8.47 -3.94 8.11
C LEU A 31 7.50 -3.14 8.99
N GLY A 32 7.33 -1.86 8.66
CA GLY A 32 6.23 -1.04 9.17
C GLY A 32 5.06 -1.05 8.18
N MET A 33 3.84 -1.30 8.66
CA MET A 33 2.63 -1.29 7.83
C MET A 33 1.69 -0.17 8.28
N VAL A 34 1.14 0.57 7.32
CA VAL A 34 0.19 1.67 7.57
C VAL A 34 -1.02 1.52 6.66
N TYR A 35 -2.19 1.38 7.28
CA TYR A 35 -3.46 1.46 6.57
C TYR A 35 -3.83 2.93 6.30
N VAL A 36 -4.09 3.26 5.03
CA VAL A 36 -4.40 4.63 4.60
C VAL A 36 -5.84 4.81 4.08
N GLY A 37 -6.69 3.79 4.22
CA GLY A 37 -8.10 3.88 3.87
C GLY A 37 -8.37 4.05 2.37
N LYS A 38 -9.41 4.82 2.06
CA LYS A 38 -9.95 5.11 0.71
C LYS A 38 -10.32 6.61 0.64
N SER A 39 -10.31 7.21 -0.55
CA SER A 39 -10.51 8.65 -0.78
C SER A 39 -11.91 9.14 -0.37
N ASN A 40 -12.90 8.25 -0.45
CA ASN A 40 -14.26 8.49 0.02
C ASN A 40 -14.52 7.64 1.26
N PRO A 41 -13.96 8.03 2.43
CA PRO A 41 -14.08 7.23 3.63
C PRO A 41 -15.53 7.22 4.12
N LYS A 42 -16.11 6.02 4.17
CA LYS A 42 -17.44 5.77 4.76
C LYS A 42 -17.30 5.07 6.11
N GLU A 43 -18.43 4.75 6.74
CA GLU A 43 -18.51 3.97 7.98
C GLU A 43 -17.63 2.70 7.95
N ARG A 44 -17.51 2.04 6.80
CA ARG A 44 -16.68 0.85 6.61
C ARG A 44 -15.19 1.09 6.85
N VAL A 45 -14.67 2.26 6.46
CA VAL A 45 -13.28 2.63 6.73
C VAL A 45 -13.04 2.83 8.23
N GLN A 46 -13.97 3.47 8.94
CA GLN A 46 -13.90 3.64 10.40
C GLN A 46 -13.95 2.30 11.13
N TRP A 47 -14.82 1.40 10.66
CA TRP A 47 -14.92 0.05 11.20
C TRP A 47 -13.60 -0.72 10.99
N ASN A 48 -13.02 -0.66 9.79
CA ASN A 48 -11.71 -1.27 9.52
C ASN A 48 -10.60 -0.72 10.42
N ILE A 49 -10.53 0.60 10.64
CA ILE A 49 -9.55 1.22 11.55
C ILE A 49 -9.72 0.66 12.98
N SER A 50 -10.97 0.57 13.44
CA SER A 50 -11.30 0.03 14.76
C SER A 50 -10.83 -1.43 14.88
N THR A 51 -11.14 -2.26 13.89
CA THR A 51 -10.72 -3.66 13.84
C THR A 51 -9.19 -3.79 13.79
N ILE A 52 -8.50 -3.03 12.94
CA ILE A 52 -7.04 -3.06 12.83
C ILE A 52 -6.38 -2.69 14.17
N ASN A 53 -6.89 -1.68 14.87
CA ASN A 53 -6.37 -1.27 16.17
C ASN A 53 -6.60 -2.35 17.25
N VAL A 54 -7.82 -2.93 17.31
CA VAL A 54 -8.17 -3.97 18.29
C VAL A 54 -7.35 -5.24 18.08
N GLU A 55 -7.22 -5.67 16.83
CA GLU A 55 -6.46 -6.87 16.44
C GLU A 55 -4.95 -6.62 16.31
N LYS A 56 -4.51 -5.36 16.45
CA LYS A 56 -3.12 -4.92 16.34
C LYS A 56 -2.46 -5.36 15.02
N LEU A 57 -3.18 -5.25 13.91
CA LEU A 57 -2.70 -5.74 12.61
C LEU A 57 -1.61 -4.85 12.01
N SER A 58 -1.67 -3.54 12.25
CA SER A 58 -0.72 -2.54 11.74
C SER A 58 -0.95 -1.16 12.41
N HIS A 59 -0.23 -0.14 11.95
CA HIS A 59 -0.62 1.26 12.17
C HIS A 59 -1.76 1.66 11.21
N CYS A 60 -2.49 2.73 11.55
CA CYS A 60 -3.53 3.33 10.71
C CYS A 60 -3.42 4.85 10.73
N LEU A 61 -3.85 5.49 9.64
CA LEU A 61 -4.37 6.86 9.71
C LEU A 61 -5.69 6.81 10.49
N GLN A 62 -5.69 7.38 11.70
CA GLN A 62 -6.73 7.13 12.72
C GLN A 62 -8.05 7.84 12.43
N ASP A 63 -8.00 9.02 11.81
CA ASP A 63 -9.16 9.85 11.57
C ASP A 63 -9.44 10.05 10.08
N LEU A 64 -10.72 10.27 9.75
CA LEU A 64 -11.16 10.44 8.37
C LEU A 64 -10.56 11.67 7.70
N THR A 65 -10.24 12.71 8.48
CA THR A 65 -9.63 13.94 7.98
C THR A 65 -8.19 13.67 7.51
N SER A 66 -7.41 12.89 8.26
CA SER A 66 -6.07 12.44 7.85
C SER A 66 -6.09 11.57 6.60
N ILE A 67 -7.06 10.66 6.49
CA ILE A 67 -7.26 9.84 5.29
C ILE A 67 -7.62 10.73 4.10
N TRP A 68 -8.57 11.65 4.27
CA TRP A 68 -8.94 12.59 3.23
C TRP A 68 -7.75 13.44 2.77
N TYR A 69 -6.99 14.02 3.70
CA TYR A 69 -5.78 14.78 3.37
C TYR A 69 -4.70 13.97 2.68
N PHE A 70 -4.61 12.67 2.94
CA PHE A 70 -3.69 11.79 2.22
C PHE A 70 -4.07 11.75 0.74
N TRP A 71 -5.32 11.37 0.43
CA TRP A 71 -5.80 11.24 -0.94
C TRP A 71 -5.88 12.57 -1.68
N PHE A 72 -6.34 13.63 -1.00
CA PHE A 72 -6.37 14.99 -1.55
C PHE A 72 -4.97 15.47 -1.96
N ARG A 73 -3.93 15.13 -1.20
CA ARG A 73 -2.55 15.47 -1.58
C ARG A 73 -2.07 14.70 -2.80
N ILE A 74 -2.43 13.42 -2.96
CA ILE A 74 -2.11 12.67 -4.17
C ILE A 74 -2.78 13.31 -5.40
N GLU A 75 -4.05 13.66 -5.30
CA GLU A 75 -4.79 14.35 -6.36
C GLU A 75 -4.20 15.73 -6.65
N SER A 76 -3.85 16.51 -5.63
CA SER A 76 -3.20 17.81 -5.80
C SER A 76 -1.84 17.71 -6.51
N MET A 77 -1.03 16.69 -6.18
CA MET A 77 0.22 16.42 -6.91
C MET A 77 -0.03 16.10 -8.38
N TRP A 78 -1.05 15.31 -8.69
CA TRP A 78 -1.44 15.00 -10.07
C TRP A 78 -1.79 16.28 -10.85
N GLN A 79 -2.68 17.11 -10.29
CA GLN A 79 -3.11 18.37 -10.90
C GLN A 79 -1.93 19.33 -11.13
N SER A 80 -1.04 19.45 -10.14
CA SER A 80 0.17 20.28 -10.24
C SER A 80 1.08 19.79 -11.37
N LYS A 81 1.32 18.48 -11.48
CA LYS A 81 2.12 17.89 -12.56
C LYS A 81 1.51 18.14 -13.94
N MET A 82 0.19 17.99 -14.08
CA MET A 82 -0.51 18.29 -15.33
C MET A 82 -0.37 19.76 -15.74
N GLN A 83 -0.53 20.69 -14.81
CA GLN A 83 -0.36 22.13 -15.10
C GLN A 83 1.07 22.49 -15.53
N LEU A 84 2.06 21.75 -15.04
CA LEU A 84 3.46 21.87 -15.45
C LEU A 84 3.79 21.14 -16.77
N GLY A 85 2.79 20.59 -17.47
CA GLY A 85 2.98 19.86 -18.72
C GLY A 85 3.71 18.51 -18.55
N LYS A 86 3.71 17.95 -17.34
CA LYS A 86 4.31 16.64 -17.05
C LYS A 86 3.37 15.51 -17.48
N THR A 87 3.95 14.49 -18.10
CA THR A 87 3.26 13.30 -18.60
C THR A 87 3.92 12.05 -18.06
N VAL A 88 3.29 10.89 -18.23
CA VAL A 88 3.84 9.60 -17.78
C VAL A 88 5.18 9.29 -18.47
N GLU A 89 5.37 9.75 -19.72
CA GLU A 89 6.57 9.52 -20.51
C GLU A 89 7.76 10.37 -20.05
N ASN A 90 7.51 11.54 -19.47
CA ASN A 90 8.56 12.51 -19.13
C ASN A 90 8.77 12.72 -17.61
N ASP A 91 7.91 12.15 -16.77
CA ASP A 91 7.98 12.26 -15.33
C ASP A 91 7.56 10.93 -14.65
N PRO A 92 8.52 10.14 -14.13
CA PRO A 92 8.20 8.85 -13.52
C PRO A 92 7.30 8.99 -12.27
N VAL A 93 7.33 10.14 -11.59
CA VAL A 93 6.45 10.40 -10.44
C VAL A 93 4.99 10.51 -10.88
N MET A 94 4.73 10.98 -12.11
CA MET A 94 3.38 11.01 -12.67
C MET A 94 2.77 9.61 -12.75
N GLN A 95 3.57 8.61 -13.15
CA GLN A 95 3.13 7.21 -13.20
C GLN A 95 2.76 6.68 -11.80
N GLU A 96 3.56 7.00 -10.79
CA GLU A 96 3.30 6.61 -9.40
C GLU A 96 2.02 7.24 -8.85
N ILE A 97 1.83 8.53 -9.09
CA ILE A 97 0.62 9.26 -8.70
C ILE A 97 -0.63 8.64 -9.37
N MET A 98 -0.59 8.43 -10.69
CA MET A 98 -1.72 7.82 -11.41
C MET A 98 -2.01 6.41 -10.91
N THR A 99 -0.97 5.63 -10.58
CA THR A 99 -1.17 4.28 -10.02
C THR A 99 -1.87 4.34 -8.67
N MET A 100 -1.44 5.24 -7.77
CA MET A 100 -2.10 5.44 -6.48
C MET A 100 -3.58 5.82 -6.64
N LEU A 101 -3.89 6.77 -7.54
CA LEU A 101 -5.28 7.17 -7.82
C LEU A 101 -6.10 6.01 -8.42
N SER A 102 -5.49 5.13 -9.21
CA SER A 102 -6.18 3.96 -9.76
C SER A 102 -6.56 2.92 -8.70
N PHE A 103 -5.82 2.85 -7.60
CA PHE A 103 -6.10 1.91 -6.52
C PHE A 103 -7.34 2.29 -5.72
N ASP A 104 -7.54 3.60 -5.53
CA ASP A 104 -8.71 4.14 -4.85
C ASP A 104 -10.02 3.77 -5.55
N GLY A 105 -10.05 3.79 -6.88
CA GLY A 105 -11.22 3.43 -7.67
C GLY A 105 -11.59 1.95 -7.66
N SER A 106 -10.76 1.07 -7.06
CA SER A 106 -11.03 -0.37 -7.01
C SER A 106 -11.76 -0.78 -5.73
N ASP A 107 -12.57 -1.83 -5.82
CA ASP A 107 -13.24 -2.45 -4.65
C ASP A 107 -12.31 -3.43 -3.91
N GLY A 108 -11.16 -3.76 -4.51
CA GLY A 108 -10.16 -4.66 -3.92
C GLY A 108 -9.17 -3.93 -3.02
N GLY A 109 -8.45 -4.71 -2.23
CA GLY A 109 -7.26 -4.22 -1.52
C GLY A 109 -6.15 -3.79 -2.46
N TRP A 110 -5.18 -3.05 -1.95
CA TRP A 110 -3.94 -2.70 -2.66
C TRP A 110 -2.82 -2.46 -1.66
N ALA A 111 -1.57 -2.61 -2.10
CA ALA A 111 -0.43 -2.30 -1.27
C ALA A 111 0.73 -1.71 -2.10
N VAL A 112 1.49 -0.84 -1.45
CA VAL A 112 2.72 -0.21 -1.92
C VAL A 112 3.77 -0.42 -0.84
N LEU A 113 4.82 -1.15 -1.18
CA LEU A 113 5.96 -1.42 -0.33
C LEU A 113 7.15 -0.59 -0.82
N SER A 114 7.80 0.12 0.10
CA SER A 114 9.04 0.84 -0.16
C SER A 114 10.13 0.46 0.84
N ARG A 115 11.38 0.52 0.39
CA ARG A 115 12.56 0.43 1.26
C ARG A 115 13.11 1.82 1.58
N GLU A 116 13.23 2.65 0.55
CA GLU A 116 13.81 4.00 0.52
C GLU A 116 13.01 4.88 -0.48
N SER A 117 13.51 6.05 -0.87
CA SER A 117 12.77 6.97 -1.75
C SER A 117 12.63 6.51 -3.20
N THR A 118 13.45 5.57 -3.66
CA THR A 118 13.49 5.11 -5.06
C THR A 118 12.91 3.72 -5.28
N ASP A 119 12.99 2.85 -4.26
CA ASP A 119 12.68 1.43 -4.42
C ASP A 119 11.25 1.16 -3.96
N ILE A 120 10.34 1.06 -4.94
CA ILE A 120 8.90 0.91 -4.72
C ILE A 120 8.40 -0.32 -5.49
N THR A 121 7.69 -1.20 -4.79
CA THR A 121 6.87 -2.26 -5.40
C THR A 121 5.42 -2.05 -5.02
N LYS A 122 4.52 -2.19 -6.00
CA LYS A 122 3.09 -1.94 -5.82
C LYS A 122 2.25 -2.94 -6.60
N ALA A 123 1.13 -3.35 -6.02
CA ALA A 123 0.20 -4.25 -6.69
C ALA A 123 -1.21 -4.15 -6.09
N LYS A 124 -2.19 -4.58 -6.88
CA LYS A 124 -3.54 -4.87 -6.39
C LYS A 124 -3.49 -6.04 -5.40
N GLY A 125 -4.44 -6.06 -4.48
CA GLY A 125 -4.41 -6.87 -3.27
C GLY A 125 -4.37 -8.37 -3.52
N VAL A 126 -5.04 -8.86 -4.57
CA VAL A 126 -5.00 -10.28 -4.95
C VAL A 126 -3.59 -10.67 -5.41
N THR A 127 -2.99 -9.87 -6.29
CA THR A 127 -1.63 -10.10 -6.81
C THR A 127 -0.60 -10.00 -5.70
N PHE A 128 -0.71 -8.99 -4.83
CA PHE A 128 0.24 -8.78 -3.73
C PHE A 128 0.15 -9.93 -2.72
N LEU A 129 -1.07 -10.31 -2.31
CA LEU A 129 -1.27 -11.41 -1.37
C LEU A 129 -0.75 -12.73 -1.93
N LYS A 130 -0.99 -13.01 -3.23
CA LYS A 130 -0.45 -14.19 -3.91
C LYS A 130 1.09 -14.21 -3.85
N CYS A 131 1.74 -13.09 -4.16
CA CYS A 131 3.20 -12.97 -4.07
C CYS A 131 3.73 -13.31 -2.67
N LEU A 132 3.06 -12.83 -1.62
CA LEU A 132 3.43 -13.14 -0.23
C LEU A 132 3.19 -14.60 0.13
N SER A 133 2.07 -15.20 -0.33
CA SER A 133 1.79 -16.63 -0.11
C SER A 133 2.76 -17.55 -0.83
N GLU A 134 3.32 -17.10 -1.95
CA GLU A 134 4.30 -17.84 -2.76
C GLU A 134 5.76 -17.56 -2.33
N TYR A 135 5.99 -16.98 -1.14
CA TYR A 135 7.33 -16.62 -0.65
C TYR A 135 8.34 -17.76 -0.74
N ASP A 136 7.94 -19.00 -0.44
CA ASP A 136 8.83 -20.16 -0.54
C ASP A 136 9.39 -20.41 -1.94
N LEU A 137 8.70 -19.96 -3.00
CA LEU A 137 9.15 -20.11 -4.38
C LEU A 137 10.24 -19.10 -4.78
N TRP A 138 10.34 -17.98 -4.07
CA TRP A 138 11.25 -16.90 -4.43
C TRP A 138 12.18 -16.42 -3.32
N LYS A 139 12.06 -16.93 -2.08
CA LYS A 139 12.90 -16.56 -0.93
C LYS A 139 14.40 -16.68 -1.20
N ASP A 140 14.83 -17.65 -2.01
CA ASP A 140 16.25 -17.85 -2.35
C ASP A 140 16.82 -16.72 -3.21
N HIS A 141 15.94 -15.93 -3.86
CA HIS A 141 16.34 -14.75 -4.61
C HIS A 141 16.51 -13.49 -3.74
N VAL A 142 16.04 -13.49 -2.49
CA VAL A 142 16.10 -12.32 -1.61
C VAL A 142 17.54 -11.91 -1.29
N GLN A 143 18.41 -12.88 -1.01
CA GLN A 143 19.83 -12.62 -0.74
C GLN A 143 20.56 -12.05 -1.97
N PRO A 144 20.48 -12.67 -3.17
CA PRO A 144 21.22 -12.17 -4.33
C PRO A 144 20.61 -10.94 -5.01
N LYS A 145 19.29 -10.74 -4.95
CA LYS A 145 18.59 -9.67 -5.72
C LYS A 145 17.97 -8.59 -4.84
N GLY A 146 17.85 -8.80 -3.53
CA GLY A 146 17.10 -7.94 -2.64
C GLY A 146 15.64 -8.37 -2.48
N PHE A 147 14.97 -7.80 -1.48
CA PHE A 147 13.57 -8.10 -1.16
C PHE A 147 12.57 -7.36 -2.05
N ILE A 148 12.95 -6.17 -2.52
CA ILE A 148 12.24 -5.43 -3.57
C ILE A 148 13.12 -5.53 -4.82
N PRO A 149 12.55 -5.88 -5.99
CA PRO A 149 13.29 -5.97 -7.25
C PRO A 149 13.81 -4.61 -7.73
#